data_AF-A0A9W9HJK6-F1
#
_entry.id   AF-A0A9W9HJK6-F1
#
_cell.length_a   1.000
_cell.length_b   1.000
_cell.length_c   1.000
_cell.angle_alpha   90.00
_cell.angle_beta   90.00
_cell.angle_gamma   90.00
#
_symmetry.space_group_name_H-M   'P 1'
#
loop_
_entity.id
_entity.type
_entity.pdbx_description
1 polymer ?
#
loop_
_entity_poly.entity_id
_entity_poly.type
_entity_poly.pdbx_seq_one_letter_code
_entity_poly.pdbx_strand_id
1 'polypeptide(L)'
;MGHKQPALAISFHLRTDRSSRISREQVNIPKTRRTYCKGKECHKHTQHKVTQYKAGKASLYAQGKRRYDRKQSGYGGQTKPVFHKKAKTTKKVVLRLECTACKAKKQLALKRCKHFELGGDKKTKGAALVF
;
A
#
# COMPACT_ATOMS: atom_id res chain seq x y z
N MET A 1 40.18 -11.21 -31.66
CA MET A 1 38.98 -11.83 -32.26
C MET A 1 38.07 -12.26 -31.13
N GLY A 2 37.07 -11.43 -30.80
CA GLY A 2 36.21 -11.64 -29.63
C GLY A 2 34.97 -12.43 -30.02
N HIS A 3 34.81 -13.61 -29.42
CA HIS A 3 33.62 -14.45 -29.58
C HIS A 3 32.38 -13.72 -29.03
N LYS A 4 31.48 -13.38 -29.96
CA LYS A 4 30.16 -12.81 -29.72
C LYS A 4 29.24 -13.94 -29.26
N GLN A 5 28.81 -13.94 -28.00
CA GLN A 5 27.78 -14.88 -27.54
C GLN A 5 26.41 -14.43 -28.09
N PRO A 6 25.59 -15.33 -28.66
CA PRO A 6 24.22 -15.01 -29.04
C PRO A 6 23.31 -15.05 -27.81
N ALA A 7 22.59 -13.94 -27.57
CA ALA A 7 21.55 -13.89 -26.55
C ALA A 7 20.38 -14.78 -26.97
N LEU A 8 20.15 -15.86 -26.22
CA LEU A 8 18.94 -16.68 -26.31
C LEU A 8 17.75 -15.84 -25.84
N ALA A 9 16.92 -15.41 -26.78
CA ALA A 9 15.65 -14.76 -26.52
C ALA A 9 14.67 -15.79 -25.94
N ILE A 10 14.56 -15.85 -24.62
CA ILE A 10 13.46 -16.55 -23.95
C ILE A 10 12.21 -15.70 -24.16
N SER A 11 11.37 -16.12 -25.11
CA SER A 11 10.03 -15.60 -25.35
C SER A 11 9.16 -15.78 -24.11
N PHE A 12 9.24 -14.82 -23.19
CA PHE A 12 8.26 -14.66 -22.11
C PHE A 12 6.90 -14.42 -22.77
N HIS A 13 6.06 -15.44 -22.76
CA HIS A 13 4.64 -15.28 -23.04
C HIS A 13 4.11 -14.23 -22.06
N LEU A 14 3.79 -13.04 -22.58
CA LEU A 14 3.06 -12.03 -21.85
C LEU A 14 1.73 -12.68 -21.45
N ARG A 15 1.64 -13.13 -20.19
CA ARG A 15 0.37 -13.36 -19.54
C ARG A 15 -0.33 -12.02 -19.52
N THR A 16 -1.23 -11.84 -20.47
CA THR A 16 -2.18 -10.73 -20.55
C THR A 16 -2.91 -10.69 -19.21
N ASP A 17 -2.49 -9.77 -18.33
CA ASP A 17 -3.17 -9.47 -17.09
C ASP A 17 -4.54 -8.90 -17.50
N ARG A 18 -5.54 -9.78 -17.46
CA ARG A 18 -6.91 -9.57 -17.88
C ARG A 18 -7.49 -8.45 -17.02
N SER A 19 -7.32 -7.22 -17.49
CA SER A 19 -7.84 -6.02 -16.90
C SER A 19 -9.36 -6.11 -16.71
N SER A 20 -9.78 -5.65 -15.53
CA SER A 20 -11.02 -4.92 -15.28
C SER A 20 -12.36 -5.66 -15.44
N ARG A 21 -12.73 -6.40 -14.40
CA ARG A 21 -14.00 -6.13 -13.71
C ARG A 21 -13.68 -5.60 -12.32
N ILE A 22 -13.39 -4.31 -12.21
CA ILE A 22 -13.33 -3.66 -10.89
C ILE A 22 -14.79 -3.55 -10.46
N SER A 23 -15.26 -4.47 -9.61
CA SER A 23 -16.57 -4.34 -8.99
C SER A 23 -16.67 -2.95 -8.38
N ARG A 24 -17.75 -2.22 -8.68
CA ARG A 24 -18.08 -0.92 -8.05
C ARG A 24 -18.56 -1.14 -6.61
N GLU A 25 -18.00 -2.13 -5.92
CA GLU A 25 -18.36 -2.44 -4.56
C GLU A 25 -17.49 -1.61 -3.62
N GLN A 26 -18.16 -0.81 -2.81
CA GLN A 26 -17.56 -0.10 -1.69
C GLN A 26 -16.96 -1.13 -0.74
N VAL A 27 -15.70 -0.91 -0.34
CA VAL A 27 -14.96 -1.84 0.52
C VAL A 27 -15.01 -1.31 1.95
N ASN A 28 -15.78 -2.00 2.80
CA ASN A 28 -15.97 -1.68 4.22
C ASN A 28 -15.15 -2.62 5.12
N ILE A 29 -14.31 -2.05 6.00
CA ILE A 29 -13.55 -2.81 7.00
C ILE A 29 -14.02 -2.38 8.40
N PRO A 30 -14.25 -3.32 9.35
CA PRO A 30 -14.61 -2.97 10.72
C PRO A 30 -13.45 -2.27 11.46
N LYS A 31 -13.79 -1.32 12.33
CA LYS A 31 -12.83 -0.60 13.19
C LYS A 31 -12.14 -1.51 14.20
N THR A 32 -12.69 -2.69 14.46
CA THR A 32 -12.15 -3.69 15.38
C THR A 32 -12.06 -5.06 14.69
N ARG A 33 -10.94 -5.75 14.86
CA ARG A 33 -10.75 -7.11 14.30
C ARG A 33 -9.97 -7.99 15.28
N ARG A 34 -10.42 -9.24 15.50
CA ARG A 34 -9.62 -10.26 16.20
C ARG A 34 -8.61 -10.87 15.22
N THR A 35 -7.33 -10.83 15.57
CA THR A 35 -6.25 -11.38 14.74
C THR A 35 -5.06 -11.78 15.61
N TYR A 36 -4.16 -12.61 15.08
CA TYR A 36 -2.98 -13.07 15.79
C TYR A 36 -2.02 -11.90 16.09
N CYS A 37 -1.68 -11.74 17.37
CA CYS A 37 -0.70 -10.77 17.84
C CYS A 37 0.69 -11.42 17.95
N LYS A 38 1.68 -10.85 17.28
CA LYS A 38 3.09 -11.26 17.35
C LYS A 38 3.85 -10.65 18.54
N GLY A 39 3.16 -9.97 19.45
CA GLY A 39 3.78 -9.39 20.64
C GLY A 39 4.29 -10.49 21.56
N LYS A 40 5.49 -10.30 22.13
CA LYS A 40 6.19 -11.26 22.99
C LYS A 40 5.34 -11.78 24.16
N GLU A 41 4.44 -10.93 24.67
CA GLU A 41 3.58 -11.26 25.81
C GLU A 41 2.23 -11.86 25.38
N CYS A 42 1.83 -11.69 24.13
CA CYS A 42 0.49 -12.09 23.68
C CYS A 42 0.49 -13.48 23.05
N HIS A 43 1.27 -13.67 21.97
CA HIS A 43 1.30 -14.89 21.15
C HIS A 43 -0.07 -15.58 20.90
N LYS A 44 -1.15 -14.79 20.87
CA LYS A 44 -2.54 -15.26 20.81
C LYS A 44 -3.38 -14.33 19.97
N HIS A 45 -4.61 -14.76 19.66
CA HIS A 45 -5.59 -13.93 18.97
C HIS A 45 -6.20 -12.92 19.94
N THR A 46 -5.91 -11.63 19.71
CA THR A 46 -6.41 -10.54 20.54
C THR A 46 -7.23 -9.56 19.71
N GLN A 47 -7.99 -8.71 20.39
CA GLN A 47 -8.70 -7.62 19.75
C GLN A 47 -7.70 -6.56 19.27
N HIS A 48 -7.81 -6.16 18.00
CA HIS A 48 -7.02 -5.08 17.43
C HIS A 48 -7.90 -3.91 17.02
N LYS A 49 -7.44 -2.70 17.29
CA LYS A 49 -7.97 -1.45 16.73
C LYS A 49 -7.40 -1.28 15.33
N VAL A 50 -8.28 -1.12 14.35
CA VAL A 50 -7.93 -0.97 12.93
C VAL A 50 -7.94 0.51 12.61
N THR A 51 -6.85 1.01 12.04
CA THR A 51 -6.73 2.39 11.56
C THR A 51 -6.15 2.40 10.15
N GLN A 52 -6.43 3.45 9.38
CA GLN A 52 -5.77 3.63 8.09
C GLN A 52 -4.35 4.16 8.30
N TYR A 53 -3.37 3.54 7.64
CA TYR A 53 -2.01 4.06 7.62
C TYR A 53 -1.94 5.38 6.86
N LYS A 54 -1.29 6.37 7.46
CA LYS A 54 -0.91 7.63 6.82
C LYS A 54 0.61 7.73 6.79
N ALA A 55 1.16 8.18 5.67
CA ALA A 55 2.58 8.46 5.57
C ALA A 55 2.93 9.64 6.48
N GLY A 56 4.04 9.52 7.22
CA GLY A 56 4.55 10.61 8.05
C GLY A 56 5.24 11.69 7.22
N LYS A 57 5.58 12.81 7.87
CA LYS A 57 6.40 13.88 7.28
C LYS A 57 7.76 13.33 6.88
N ALA A 58 8.25 13.70 5.70
CA ALA A 58 9.58 13.29 5.24
C ALA A 58 10.67 13.97 6.10
N SER A 59 11.64 13.19 6.57
CA SER A 59 12.78 13.70 7.34
C SER A 59 13.84 14.32 6.43
N LEU A 60 14.36 15.49 6.80
CA LEU A 60 15.41 16.20 6.06
C LEU A 60 16.81 15.60 6.30
N TYR A 61 17.03 15.02 7.47
CA TYR A 61 18.34 14.52 7.89
C TYR A 61 18.64 13.10 7.40
N ALA A 62 17.68 12.45 6.74
CA ALA A 62 17.88 11.16 6.11
C ALA A 62 19.03 11.23 5.10
N GLN A 63 19.89 10.21 5.07
CA GLN A 63 21.11 10.19 4.25
C GLN A 63 20.84 10.50 2.76
N GLY A 64 19.73 9.96 2.22
CA GLY A 64 19.33 10.20 0.84
C GLY A 64 18.98 11.66 0.55
N LYS A 65 18.31 12.34 1.48
CA LYS A 65 17.94 13.76 1.34
C LYS A 65 19.17 14.65 1.47
N ARG A 66 20.03 14.42 2.48
CA ARG A 66 21.33 15.12 2.63
C ARG A 66 22.20 15.02 1.38
N ARG A 67 22.30 13.83 0.79
CA ARG A 67 23.05 13.61 -0.46
C ARG A 67 22.40 14.33 -1.65
N TYR A 68 21.07 14.31 -1.74
CA TYR A 68 20.34 14.99 -2.81
C TYR A 68 20.54 16.50 -2.76
N ASP A 69 20.41 17.09 -1.57
CA ASP A 69 20.55 18.54 -1.37
C ASP A 69 21.97 19.02 -1.68
N ARG A 70 22.99 18.27 -1.24
CA ARG A 70 24.39 18.53 -1.61
C ARG A 70 24.67 18.36 -3.09
N LYS A 71 23.97 17.43 -3.77
CA LYS A 71 24.12 17.27 -5.23
C LYS A 71 23.43 18.40 -5.99
N GLN A 72 22.35 18.91 -5.43
CA GLN A 72 21.51 19.94 -6.05
C GLN A 72 22.07 21.36 -5.85
N SER A 73 22.97 21.58 -4.87
CA SER A 73 23.59 22.88 -4.64
C SER A 73 24.56 23.28 -5.74
N GLY A 74 24.58 24.57 -6.11
CA GLY A 74 25.42 25.13 -7.16
C GLY A 74 24.68 25.30 -8.49
N TYR A 75 25.44 25.41 -9.58
CA TYR A 75 24.91 25.52 -10.93
C TYR A 75 24.73 24.13 -11.58
N GLY A 76 23.88 24.04 -12.60
CA GLY A 76 23.65 22.78 -13.34
C GLY A 76 22.21 22.24 -13.30
N GLY A 77 21.27 22.97 -12.69
CA GLY A 77 19.84 22.65 -12.77
C GLY A 77 19.42 21.40 -12.01
N GLN A 78 18.43 20.67 -12.53
CA GLN A 78 17.85 19.51 -11.86
C GLN A 78 18.70 18.24 -12.01
N THR A 79 19.24 17.72 -10.90
CA THR A 79 20.26 16.65 -10.93
C THR A 79 19.75 15.21 -10.86
N LYS A 80 18.45 15.00 -10.59
CA LYS A 80 17.78 13.69 -10.57
C LYS A 80 16.49 13.70 -11.38
N PRO A 81 16.15 12.57 -12.02
CA PRO A 81 14.97 12.49 -12.88
C PRO A 81 13.68 12.70 -12.08
N VAL A 82 12.77 13.48 -12.64
CA VAL A 82 11.39 13.67 -12.14
C VAL A 82 10.46 12.75 -12.91
N PHE A 83 9.62 11.99 -12.19
CA PHE A 83 8.72 11.04 -12.83
C PHE A 83 7.39 11.71 -13.23
N HIS A 84 7.09 11.74 -14.53
CA HIS A 84 5.89 12.41 -15.07
C HIS A 84 4.74 11.46 -15.48
N LYS A 85 5.05 10.23 -15.92
CA LYS A 85 4.07 9.31 -16.54
C LYS A 85 3.32 8.45 -15.52
N LYS A 86 2.51 9.06 -14.63
CA LYS A 86 1.72 8.33 -13.62
C LYS A 86 0.51 7.61 -14.26
N ALA A 87 0.53 6.28 -14.29
CA ALA A 87 -0.57 5.47 -14.85
C ALA A 87 -1.60 5.00 -13.81
N LYS A 88 -1.20 4.83 -12.54
CA LYS A 88 -2.08 4.24 -11.51
C LYS A 88 -2.96 5.31 -10.88
N THR A 89 -4.27 5.08 -10.88
CA THR A 89 -5.28 5.98 -10.30
C THR A 89 -5.53 5.75 -8.81
N THR A 90 -5.31 4.54 -8.31
CA THR A 90 -5.53 4.16 -6.91
C THR A 90 -4.24 3.73 -6.22
N LYS A 91 -4.25 3.70 -4.89
CA LYS A 91 -3.15 3.20 -4.05
C LYS A 91 -3.58 1.90 -3.34
N LYS A 92 -2.62 1.10 -2.87
CA LYS A 92 -2.92 0.00 -1.95
C LYS A 92 -3.18 0.61 -0.56
N VAL A 93 -4.35 0.37 0.01
CA VAL A 93 -4.65 0.82 1.37
C VAL A 93 -3.94 -0.11 2.35
N VAL A 94 -3.18 0.47 3.27
CA VAL A 94 -2.51 -0.27 4.35
C VAL A 94 -3.25 0.02 5.65
N LEU A 95 -3.62 -1.04 6.37
CA LEU A 95 -4.22 -0.96 7.68
C LEU A 95 -3.13 -1.07 8.74
N ARG A 96 -3.24 -0.25 9.79
CA ARG A 96 -2.46 -0.35 11.01
C ARG A 96 -3.35 -0.98 12.09
N LEU A 97 -2.95 -2.17 12.51
CA LEU A 97 -3.63 -2.98 13.52
C LEU A 97 -2.88 -2.80 14.83
N GLU A 98 -3.52 -2.21 15.83
CA GLU A 98 -2.95 -1.99 17.16
C GLU A 98 -3.60 -2.94 18.16
N CYS A 99 -2.80 -3.78 18.80
CA CYS A 99 -3.27 -4.71 19.83
C CYS A 99 -3.74 -3.94 21.06
N THR A 100 -4.90 -4.29 21.62
CA THR A 100 -5.41 -3.64 22.84
C THR A 100 -4.61 -3.99 24.10
N ALA A 101 -3.98 -5.16 24.15
CA ALA A 101 -3.22 -5.62 25.31
C ALA A 101 -1.78 -5.07 25.31
N CYS A 102 -0.95 -5.50 24.34
CA CYS A 102 0.48 -5.15 24.31
C CYS A 102 0.82 -3.92 23.47
N LYS A 103 -0.18 -3.24 22.87
CA LYS A 103 0.00 -2.05 21.99
C LYS A 103 0.92 -2.27 20.77
N ALA A 104 1.29 -3.52 20.50
CA ALA A 104 2.07 -3.88 19.31
C ALA A 104 1.27 -3.54 18.05
N LYS A 105 1.99 -3.01 17.04
CA LYS A 105 1.41 -2.53 15.79
C LYS A 105 1.82 -3.45 14.64
N LYS A 106 0.85 -3.88 13.85
CA LYS A 106 1.04 -4.70 12.64
C LYS A 106 0.47 -3.97 11.44
N GLN A 107 1.17 -4.02 10.31
CA GLN A 107 0.68 -3.48 9.04
C GLN A 107 0.10 -4.61 8.18
N LEU A 108 -1.06 -4.36 7.54
CA LEU A 108 -1.69 -5.27 6.60
C LEU A 108 -2.07 -4.50 5.33
N ALA A 109 -1.51 -4.88 4.20
CA ALA A 109 -1.82 -4.28 2.90
C ALA A 109 -3.03 -4.98 2.26
N LEU A 110 -4.00 -4.20 1.80
CA LEU A 110 -5.14 -4.68 1.02
C LEU A 110 -4.84 -4.64 -0.48
N LYS A 111 -5.75 -5.22 -1.27
CA LYS A 111 -5.81 -5.01 -2.72
C LYS A 111 -6.14 -3.53 -3.02
N ARG A 112 -5.96 -3.10 -4.27
CA ARG A 112 -6.28 -1.72 -4.69
C ARG A 112 -7.79 -1.54 -4.74
N CYS A 113 -8.29 -0.48 -4.11
CA CYS A 113 -9.71 -0.13 -4.07
C CYS A 113 -9.86 1.35 -4.48
N LYS A 114 -11.00 1.72 -5.08
CA LYS A 114 -11.32 3.14 -5.37
C LYS A 114 -11.95 3.83 -4.15
N HIS A 115 -12.94 3.18 -3.54
CA HIS A 115 -13.63 3.65 -2.33
C HIS A 115 -13.29 2.72 -1.17
N PHE A 116 -12.84 3.31 -0.06
CA PHE A 116 -12.49 2.60 1.16
C PHE A 116 -13.11 3.34 2.34
N GLU A 117 -13.90 2.63 3.12
CA GLU A 117 -14.53 3.14 4.33
C GLU A 117 -14.18 2.26 5.53
N LEU A 118 -14.07 2.89 6.70
CA LEU A 118 -13.69 2.22 7.93
C LEU A 118 -14.83 2.33 8.96
N GLY A 119 -15.50 1.20 9.19
CA GLY A 119 -16.63 1.10 10.12
C GLY A 119 -17.91 1.74 9.59
N GLY A 120 -18.20 1.58 8.29
CA GLY A 120 -19.50 1.90 7.73
C GLY A 120 -20.56 0.87 8.14
N ASP A 121 -21.83 1.17 7.84
CA ASP A 121 -22.94 0.29 8.19
C ASP A 121 -22.88 -1.04 7.43
N LYS A 122 -23.34 -2.09 8.09
CA LYS A 122 -23.46 -3.40 7.46
C LYS A 122 -24.68 -3.35 6.54
N LYS A 123 -24.50 -3.80 5.29
CA LYS A 123 -25.59 -3.93 4.33
C LYS A 123 -26.68 -4.86 4.91
N THR A 124 -27.91 -4.39 5.00
CA THR A 124 -29.08 -5.19 5.36
C THR A 124 -29.49 -6.05 4.17
N LYS A 125 -29.89 -7.31 4.43
CA LYS A 125 -30.36 -8.21 3.36
C LYS A 125 -31.84 -7.94 3.11
N GLY A 126 -32.22 -7.66 1.86
CA GLY A 126 -33.63 -7.58 1.44
C GLY A 126 -34.38 -6.30 1.84
N ALA A 127 -33.69 -5.24 2.26
CA ALA A 127 -34.34 -3.96 2.49
C ALA A 127 -34.77 -3.33 1.15
N ALA A 128 -36.01 -2.85 1.08
CA ALA A 128 -36.48 -2.06 -0.05
C ALA A 128 -35.63 -0.80 -0.18
N LEU A 129 -35.22 -0.49 -1.41
CA LEU A 129 -34.57 0.78 -1.70
C LEU A 129 -35.59 1.89 -1.47
N VAL A 130 -35.25 2.84 -0.60
CA VAL A 130 -36.04 4.08 -0.44
C VAL A 130 -35.72 4.94 -1.65
N PHE A 131 -36.76 5.23 -2.44
CA PHE A 131 -36.69 6.10 -3.62
C PHE A 131 -36.89 7.56 -3.21
#